data_AF-A0A1Y0IS81-F1
#
_entry.id   AF-A0A1Y0IS81-F1
#
_cell.length_a   1.000
_cell.length_b   1.000
_cell.length_c   1.000
_cell.angle_alpha   90.00
_cell.angle_beta   90.00
_cell.angle_gamma   90.00
#
_symmetry.space_group_name_H-M   'P 1'
#
loop_
_entity.id
_entity.type
_entity.pdbx_description
1 polymer ?
#
loop_
_entity_poly.entity_id
_entity_poly.type
_entity_poly.pdbx_seq_one_letter_code
_entity_poly.pdbx_strand_id
1 'polypeptide(L)'
;MNNYDGARNIALTLFQTYSAQGNDIVEAIRLAVEQATGFFMDVSKEELFNDIQAAINISVGSSSILTDEDEKHIPWLLENKADIKWELWNRYRNYLLQRKKWPLKIVDTIDKTSDEILGLLENPKDHNRSYDRRGLVVGYVQSGKTANFTGLINKAIDAGYQLVIVLAGMHNNLRSQTQMRLDEEVLGCETSRKHFKDQKGAKIGVSTLTGERFVNIGFLTSRDENGDFSRSIASTVSVHPGAQPFLLVVKKNASVLRNLVKYFRDESPLAEQDPISGRKTVKRVPLLLIDDEADQASINTGDVLDEDGKVLEEYDPTTINKLIRQLYVTFDQRAYVGYTATPFANIYVHNAATHDEFGDELFPNSFIISLPKPSNYVGPAEFFGLNNEKDRQQPLIRIVKDADALIPKKQSKEFVPSGVPDSLKEAIHSFILSTAIRRVRGQLKAHNVTANAN
;
A
#
# COMPACT_ATOMS: atom_id res chain seq x y z
N MET A 1 -20.30 -0.76 -19.87
CA MET A 1 -20.63 -1.08 -18.46
C MET A 1 -21.90 -1.92 -18.50
N ASN A 2 -22.00 -3.05 -17.79
CA ASN A 2 -23.26 -3.79 -17.78
C ASN A 2 -24.32 -2.96 -17.03
N ASN A 3 -25.60 -3.06 -17.40
CA ASN A 3 -26.71 -2.31 -16.81
C ASN A 3 -26.72 -2.42 -15.27
N TYR A 4 -26.36 -3.59 -14.73
CA TYR A 4 -26.22 -3.82 -13.29
C TYR A 4 -25.15 -2.94 -12.63
N ASP A 5 -23.95 -2.86 -13.22
CA ASP A 5 -22.86 -2.05 -12.64
C ASP A 5 -23.22 -0.56 -12.67
N GLY A 6 -23.91 -0.10 -13.72
CA GLY A 6 -24.44 1.26 -13.80
C GLY A 6 -25.46 1.56 -12.71
N ALA A 7 -26.44 0.67 -12.52
CA ALA A 7 -27.47 0.82 -11.48
C ALA A 7 -26.86 0.83 -10.08
N ARG A 8 -25.89 -0.05 -9.82
CA ARG A 8 -25.19 -0.11 -8.54
C ARG A 8 -24.47 1.17 -8.19
N ASN A 9 -23.85 1.83 -9.17
CA ASN A 9 -23.13 3.08 -8.92
C ASN A 9 -24.08 4.21 -8.58
N ILE A 10 -25.15 4.36 -9.35
CA ILE A 10 -26.19 5.36 -9.07
C ILE A 10 -26.79 5.10 -7.68
N ALA A 11 -27.09 3.84 -7.34
CA ALA A 11 -27.62 3.48 -6.03
C ALA A 11 -26.66 3.84 -4.89
N LEU A 12 -25.35 3.58 -5.01
CA LEU A 12 -24.37 3.96 -3.99
C LEU A 12 -24.27 5.48 -3.80
N THR A 13 -24.28 6.25 -4.90
CA THR A 13 -24.25 7.72 -4.84
C THR A 13 -25.53 8.28 -4.21
N LEU A 14 -26.69 7.81 -4.66
CA LEU A 14 -27.99 8.23 -4.13
C LEU A 14 -28.16 7.84 -2.66
N PHE A 15 -27.65 6.69 -2.25
CA PHE A 15 -27.65 6.28 -0.85
C PHE A 15 -26.93 7.30 0.04
N GLN A 16 -25.79 7.85 -0.39
CA GLN A 16 -25.09 8.90 0.36
C GLN A 16 -25.96 10.15 0.50
N THR A 17 -26.66 10.55 -0.56
CA THR A 17 -27.58 11.69 -0.54
C THR A 17 -28.76 11.45 0.41
N TYR A 18 -29.43 10.30 0.31
CA TYR A 18 -30.59 9.98 1.15
C TYR A 18 -30.22 9.78 2.62
N SER A 19 -29.06 9.18 2.89
CA SER A 19 -28.53 9.04 4.25
C SER A 19 -28.22 10.41 4.89
N ALA A 20 -27.62 11.34 4.12
CA ALA A 20 -27.35 12.70 4.59
C ALA A 20 -28.63 13.52 4.87
N GLN A 21 -29.76 13.15 4.28
CA GLN A 21 -31.08 13.75 4.55
C GLN A 21 -31.74 13.21 5.83
N GLY A 22 -31.09 12.29 6.56
CA GLY A 22 -31.57 11.75 7.83
C GLY A 22 -32.50 10.53 7.72
N ASN A 23 -32.61 9.92 6.53
CA ASN A 23 -33.35 8.66 6.37
C ASN A 23 -32.64 7.51 7.10
N ASP A 24 -33.40 6.55 7.63
CA ASP A 24 -32.80 5.32 8.15
C ASP A 24 -32.10 4.54 7.03
N ILE A 25 -31.14 3.68 7.40
CA ILE A 25 -30.27 3.00 6.42
C ILE A 25 -31.09 2.16 5.44
N VAL A 26 -32.13 1.45 5.89
CA VAL A 26 -32.91 0.55 5.03
C VAL A 26 -33.72 1.39 4.04
N GLU A 27 -34.37 2.46 4.50
CA GLU A 27 -35.13 3.35 3.64
C GLU A 27 -34.26 4.11 2.64
N ALA A 28 -33.08 4.59 3.08
CA ALA A 28 -32.11 5.23 2.19
C ALA A 28 -31.65 4.29 1.07
N ILE A 29 -31.42 3.00 1.37
CA ILE A 29 -31.09 2.00 0.34
C ILE A 29 -32.29 1.78 -0.58
N ARG A 30 -33.50 1.64 -0.03
CA ARG A 30 -34.72 1.42 -0.83
C ARG A 30 -34.94 2.53 -1.84
N LEU A 31 -34.88 3.79 -1.40
CA LEU A 31 -35.00 4.97 -2.25
C LEU A 31 -33.91 5.03 -3.32
N ALA A 32 -32.66 4.75 -2.94
CA ALA A 32 -31.54 4.75 -3.85
C ALA A 32 -31.66 3.67 -4.94
N VAL A 33 -32.05 2.45 -4.56
CA VAL A 33 -32.26 1.32 -5.49
C VAL A 33 -33.46 1.58 -6.40
N GLU A 34 -34.55 2.11 -5.87
CA GLU A 34 -35.74 2.45 -6.63
C GLU A 34 -35.44 3.46 -7.73
N GLN A 35 -34.75 4.54 -7.38
CA GLN A 35 -34.37 5.57 -8.34
C GLN A 35 -33.29 5.07 -9.31
N ALA A 36 -32.31 4.29 -8.86
CA ALA A 36 -31.26 3.74 -9.72
C ALA A 36 -31.83 2.75 -10.76
N THR A 37 -32.70 1.83 -10.36
CA THR A 37 -33.34 0.87 -11.28
C THR A 37 -34.31 1.54 -12.26
N GLY A 38 -34.83 2.73 -11.95
CA GLY A 38 -35.56 3.57 -12.90
C GLY A 38 -34.75 3.96 -14.14
N PHE A 39 -33.41 4.01 -14.04
CA PHE A 39 -32.51 4.26 -15.17
C PHE A 39 -32.07 2.97 -15.89
N PHE A 40 -32.29 1.79 -15.30
CA PHE A 40 -31.80 0.50 -15.80
C PHE A 40 -32.88 -0.59 -15.68
N MET A 41 -33.71 -0.72 -16.71
CA MET A 41 -34.94 -1.54 -16.70
C MET A 41 -34.72 -3.05 -16.48
N ASP A 42 -33.52 -3.58 -16.74
CA ASP A 42 -33.21 -5.02 -16.65
C ASP A 42 -32.51 -5.43 -15.34
N VAL A 43 -32.43 -4.53 -14.35
CA VAL A 43 -31.74 -4.80 -13.08
C VAL A 43 -32.74 -5.20 -12.00
N SER A 44 -32.52 -6.37 -11.39
CA SER A 44 -33.33 -6.83 -10.26
C SER A 44 -33.17 -5.89 -9.06
N LYS A 45 -34.26 -5.25 -8.64
CA LYS A 45 -34.31 -4.41 -7.44
C LYS A 45 -33.88 -5.19 -6.19
N GLU A 46 -34.31 -6.43 -6.05
CA GLU A 46 -34.00 -7.27 -4.89
C GLU A 46 -32.51 -7.66 -4.84
N GLU A 47 -31.94 -8.05 -5.98
CA GLU A 47 -30.52 -8.37 -6.08
C GLU A 47 -29.66 -7.14 -5.77
N LEU A 48 -30.03 -5.99 -6.34
CA LEU A 48 -29.32 -4.74 -6.12
C LEU A 48 -29.46 -4.27 -4.66
N PHE A 49 -30.65 -4.39 -4.06
CA PHE A 49 -30.86 -4.06 -2.65
C PHE A 49 -29.96 -4.91 -1.74
N ASN A 50 -29.91 -6.22 -1.94
CA ASN A 50 -29.08 -7.13 -1.16
C ASN A 50 -27.58 -6.81 -1.31
N ASP A 51 -27.11 -6.49 -2.52
CA ASP A 51 -25.73 -6.06 -2.77
C ASP A 51 -25.39 -4.76 -2.02
N ILE A 52 -26.24 -3.74 -2.14
CA ILE A 52 -26.04 -2.45 -1.46
C ILE A 52 -26.10 -2.61 0.07
N GLN A 53 -27.05 -3.40 0.59
CA GLN A 53 -27.16 -3.68 2.01
C GLN A 53 -25.93 -4.40 2.56
N ALA A 54 -25.42 -5.41 1.84
CA ALA A 54 -24.17 -6.10 2.21
C ALA A 54 -22.97 -5.14 2.20
N ALA A 55 -22.93 -4.19 1.27
CA ALA A 55 -21.88 -3.18 1.17
C ALA A 55 -21.92 -2.12 2.29
N ILE A 56 -23.06 -1.92 2.97
CA ILE A 56 -23.23 -0.90 4.02
C ILE A 56 -23.12 -1.48 5.44
N ASN A 57 -23.39 -2.78 5.62
CA ASN A 57 -23.38 -3.46 6.92
C ASN A 57 -21.98 -3.69 7.54
N ILE A 58 -20.91 -3.17 6.94
CA ILE A 58 -19.54 -3.29 7.48
C ILE A 58 -19.21 -2.03 8.28
N SER A 59 -18.89 -2.18 9.58
CA SER A 59 -18.46 -1.08 10.43
C SER A 59 -16.94 -1.05 10.52
N VAL A 60 -16.36 0.15 10.56
CA VAL A 60 -14.92 0.36 10.71
C VAL A 60 -14.71 1.34 11.85
N GLY A 61 -13.75 1.05 12.73
CA GLY A 61 -13.38 1.97 13.81
C GLY A 61 -12.71 3.25 13.31
N SER A 62 -12.25 4.10 14.23
CA SER A 62 -11.41 5.26 13.89
C SER A 62 -9.93 4.87 13.87
N SER A 63 -9.15 5.55 13.04
CA SER A 63 -7.69 5.54 13.09
C SER A 63 -7.21 6.19 14.39
N SER A 64 -6.06 5.73 14.88
CA SER A 64 -5.34 6.37 15.99
C SER A 64 -4.05 6.97 15.45
N ILE A 65 -3.76 8.22 15.79
CA ILE A 65 -2.59 8.96 15.32
C ILE A 65 -1.76 9.37 16.53
N LEU A 66 -0.47 9.04 16.49
CA LEU A 66 0.55 9.63 17.36
C LEU A 66 1.37 10.56 16.49
N THR A 67 1.48 11.83 16.88
CA THR A 67 2.33 12.82 16.22
C THR A 67 3.40 13.27 17.19
N ASP A 68 4.58 13.60 16.67
CA ASP A 68 5.54 14.39 17.44
C ASP A 68 5.01 15.82 17.63
N GLU A 69 5.46 16.51 18.67
CA GLU A 69 5.13 17.93 18.93
C GLU A 69 5.91 18.90 18.01
N ASP A 70 6.39 18.40 16.87
CA ASP A 70 7.30 19.10 15.95
C ASP A 70 6.68 20.40 15.41
N GLU A 71 7.19 21.54 15.90
CA GLU A 71 6.81 22.90 15.50
C GLU A 71 7.06 23.19 14.01
N LYS A 72 7.81 22.34 13.29
CA LYS A 72 8.13 22.54 11.88
C LYS A 72 7.01 22.14 10.92
N HIS A 73 6.07 21.29 11.35
CA HIS A 73 4.95 20.89 10.49
C HIS A 73 3.94 22.02 10.34
N ILE A 74 3.54 22.30 9.10
CA ILE A 74 2.52 23.31 8.80
C ILE A 74 1.31 22.59 8.25
N PRO A 75 0.19 22.50 9.00
CA PRO A 75 -1.05 21.93 8.49
C PRO A 75 -1.47 22.67 7.21
N TRP A 76 -1.63 21.92 6.11
CA TRP A 76 -1.85 22.52 4.79
C TRP A 76 -3.03 21.90 4.05
N LEU A 77 -3.28 20.60 4.23
CA LEU A 77 -4.24 19.89 3.39
C LEU A 77 -5.66 20.45 3.52
N LEU A 78 -6.12 20.78 4.73
CA LEU A 78 -7.48 21.29 4.95
C LEU A 78 -7.76 22.57 4.15
N GLU A 79 -6.80 23.50 4.13
CA GLU A 79 -6.90 24.78 3.43
C GLU A 79 -6.80 24.62 1.91
N ASN A 80 -6.01 23.64 1.44
CA ASN A 80 -5.73 23.43 0.02
C ASN A 80 -6.66 22.39 -0.64
N LYS A 81 -7.43 21.61 0.14
CA LYS A 81 -8.17 20.43 -0.34
C LYS A 81 -9.15 20.75 -1.45
N ALA A 82 -9.80 21.90 -1.38
CA ALA A 82 -10.80 22.33 -2.36
C ALA A 82 -10.18 22.70 -3.72
N ASP A 83 -8.92 23.15 -3.72
CA ASP A 83 -8.20 23.58 -4.93
C ASP A 83 -7.47 22.42 -5.64
N ILE A 84 -7.32 21.29 -4.96
CA ILE A 84 -6.71 20.09 -5.52
C ILE A 84 -7.72 19.36 -6.42
N LYS A 85 -7.31 19.08 -7.66
CA LYS A 85 -8.09 18.25 -8.58
C LYS A 85 -7.82 16.77 -8.29
N TRP A 86 -8.72 16.14 -7.55
CA TRP A 86 -8.64 14.74 -7.14
C TRP A 86 -8.92 13.73 -8.28
N GLU A 87 -8.30 13.90 -9.46
CA GLU A 87 -8.56 13.05 -10.64
C GLU A 87 -8.13 11.60 -10.40
N LEU A 88 -6.95 11.39 -9.85
CA LEU A 88 -6.40 10.06 -9.56
C LEU A 88 -7.13 9.37 -8.41
N TRP A 89 -7.41 10.12 -7.34
CA TRP A 89 -8.18 9.58 -6.22
C TRP A 89 -9.60 9.17 -6.67
N ASN A 90 -10.31 10.04 -7.40
CA ASN A 90 -11.68 9.75 -7.82
C ASN A 90 -11.77 8.52 -8.73
N ARG A 91 -10.84 8.36 -9.69
CA ARG A 91 -10.82 7.16 -10.53
C ARG A 91 -10.52 5.89 -9.74
N TYR A 92 -9.63 5.97 -8.74
CA TYR A 92 -9.34 4.82 -7.86
C TYR A 92 -10.52 4.48 -6.96
N ARG A 93 -11.14 5.49 -6.33
CA ARG A 93 -12.38 5.34 -5.54
C ARG A 93 -13.49 4.67 -6.37
N ASN A 94 -13.69 5.14 -7.59
CA ASN A 94 -14.62 4.53 -8.54
C ASN A 94 -14.21 3.09 -8.87
N TYR A 95 -12.93 2.81 -9.12
CA TYR A 95 -12.49 1.44 -9.40
C TYR A 95 -12.78 0.47 -8.25
N LEU A 96 -12.52 0.89 -7.00
CA LEU A 96 -12.84 0.12 -5.80
C LEU A 96 -14.34 -0.18 -5.69
N LEU A 97 -15.19 0.84 -5.88
CA LEU A 97 -16.63 0.70 -5.76
C LEU A 97 -17.24 -0.11 -6.92
N GLN A 98 -16.85 0.21 -8.16
CA GLN A 98 -17.53 -0.28 -9.36
C GLN A 98 -16.98 -1.64 -9.82
N ARG A 99 -15.65 -1.81 -9.82
CA ARG A 99 -14.99 -3.02 -10.35
C ARG A 99 -14.66 -4.02 -9.27
N LYS A 100 -14.07 -3.57 -8.15
CA LYS A 100 -13.75 -4.45 -7.03
C LYS A 100 -14.95 -4.73 -6.14
N LYS A 101 -16.04 -3.95 -6.28
CA LYS A 101 -17.28 -4.03 -5.49
C LYS A 101 -17.02 -3.92 -3.99
N TRP A 102 -16.06 -3.07 -3.61
CA TRP A 102 -15.74 -2.89 -2.20
C TRP A 102 -16.88 -2.18 -1.46
N PRO A 103 -17.09 -2.53 -0.18
CA PRO A 103 -18.07 -1.87 0.68
C PRO A 103 -17.80 -0.36 0.76
N LEU A 104 -18.86 0.46 0.67
CA LEU A 104 -18.73 1.92 0.67
C LEU A 104 -17.96 2.44 1.87
N LYS A 105 -18.30 1.95 3.07
CA LYS A 105 -17.63 2.34 4.33
C LYS A 105 -16.14 2.00 4.36
N ILE A 106 -15.71 0.94 3.68
CA ILE A 106 -14.28 0.58 3.57
C ILE A 106 -13.56 1.58 2.65
N VAL A 107 -14.19 1.94 1.54
CA VAL A 107 -13.64 2.93 0.60
C VAL A 107 -13.57 4.32 1.27
N ASP A 108 -14.62 4.72 2.01
CA ASP A 108 -14.63 5.98 2.77
C ASP A 108 -13.60 5.98 3.92
N THR A 109 -13.32 4.82 4.51
CA THR A 109 -12.22 4.68 5.47
C THR A 109 -10.87 4.92 4.80
N ILE A 110 -10.64 4.34 3.62
CA ILE A 110 -9.41 4.57 2.85
C ILE A 110 -9.30 6.05 2.49
N ASP A 111 -10.41 6.68 2.09
CA ASP A 111 -10.47 8.11 1.81
C ASP A 111 -9.97 8.92 3.02
N LYS A 112 -10.64 8.76 4.16
CA LYS A 112 -10.31 9.48 5.40
C LYS A 112 -8.88 9.23 5.86
N THR A 113 -8.47 7.97 5.94
CA THR A 113 -7.14 7.61 6.45
C THR A 113 -6.01 8.04 5.51
N SER A 114 -6.22 8.00 4.19
CA SER A 114 -5.23 8.53 3.24
C SER A 114 -5.17 10.06 3.23
N ASP A 115 -6.27 10.76 3.52
CA ASP A 115 -6.26 12.22 3.77
C ASP A 115 -5.48 12.55 5.03
N GLU A 116 -5.70 11.81 6.12
CA GLU A 116 -4.97 11.99 7.38
C GLU A 116 -3.47 11.81 7.17
N ILE A 117 -3.05 10.75 6.47
CA ILE A 117 -1.64 10.53 6.16
C ILE A 117 -1.09 11.67 5.29
N LEU A 118 -1.78 12.03 4.20
CA LEU A 118 -1.34 13.12 3.31
C LEU A 118 -1.24 14.45 4.04
N GLY A 119 -2.17 14.76 4.95
CA GLY A 119 -2.18 15.98 5.74
C GLY A 119 -1.02 16.07 6.73
N LEU A 120 -0.50 14.92 7.19
CA LEU A 120 0.69 14.85 8.04
C LEU A 120 2.00 14.88 7.24
N LEU A 121 1.94 14.68 5.93
CA LEU A 121 3.04 15.04 5.02
C LEU A 121 3.08 16.54 4.80
N GLU A 122 4.10 17.05 4.11
CA GLU A 122 4.24 18.47 3.81
C GLU A 122 3.64 18.84 2.45
N ASN A 123 3.29 20.12 2.27
CA ASN A 123 2.75 20.61 1.00
C ASN A 123 3.81 20.52 -0.12
N PRO A 124 3.61 19.68 -1.16
CA PRO A 124 4.61 19.50 -2.23
C PRO A 124 4.75 20.73 -3.15
N LYS A 125 3.80 21.67 -3.10
CA LYS A 125 3.84 22.90 -3.92
C LYS A 125 4.64 24.03 -3.30
N ASP A 126 5.11 23.88 -2.05
CA ASP A 126 5.97 24.88 -1.41
C ASP A 126 7.42 24.74 -1.90
N HIS A 127 7.67 25.21 -3.12
CA HIS A 127 8.98 25.09 -3.80
C HIS A 127 10.15 25.79 -3.08
N ASN A 128 9.87 26.64 -2.08
CA ASN A 128 10.90 27.37 -1.35
C ASN A 128 11.27 26.69 -0.02
N ARG A 129 10.57 25.62 0.35
CA ARG A 129 10.76 24.91 1.60
C ARG A 129 11.27 23.50 1.34
N SER A 130 12.46 23.22 1.85
CA SER A 130 12.95 21.85 2.02
C SER A 130 12.29 21.24 3.24
N TYR A 131 12.01 19.94 3.19
CA TYR A 131 11.42 19.21 4.31
C TYR A 131 11.81 17.74 4.32
N ASP A 132 11.86 17.18 5.51
CA ASP A 132 12.04 15.76 5.79
C ASP A 132 10.93 15.32 6.73
N ARG A 133 10.03 14.46 6.24
CA ARG A 133 8.88 13.97 7.02
C ARG A 133 8.83 12.45 6.97
N ARG A 134 8.86 11.79 8.14
CA ARG A 134 8.94 10.33 8.22
C ARG A 134 7.82 9.78 9.10
N GLY A 135 6.94 9.00 8.50
CA GLY A 135 5.80 8.41 9.18
C GLY A 135 5.75 6.88 9.09
N LEU A 136 5.04 6.26 10.02
CA LEU A 136 4.74 4.83 10.00
C LEU A 136 3.23 4.60 10.03
N VAL A 137 2.75 3.76 9.11
CA VAL A 137 1.38 3.28 9.05
C VAL A 137 1.35 1.82 9.46
N VAL A 138 0.73 1.57 10.60
CA VAL A 138 0.56 0.25 11.19
C VAL A 138 -0.84 -0.25 10.84
N GLY A 139 -0.96 -1.47 10.36
CA GLY A 139 -2.26 -2.09 10.13
C GLY A 139 -2.19 -3.59 10.25
N TYR A 140 -3.28 -4.24 10.63
CA TYR A 140 -3.33 -5.70 10.74
C TYR A 140 -2.95 -6.42 9.42
N VAL A 141 -2.57 -7.69 9.50
CA VAL A 141 -2.34 -8.52 8.32
C VAL A 141 -3.61 -8.51 7.47
N GLN A 142 -3.54 -8.23 6.16
CA GLN A 142 -4.74 -8.06 5.29
C GLN A 142 -5.71 -6.92 5.68
N SER A 143 -5.31 -5.95 6.50
CA SER A 143 -6.15 -4.80 6.88
C SER A 143 -6.38 -3.75 5.78
N GLY A 144 -6.00 -4.04 4.53
CA GLY A 144 -6.07 -3.08 3.43
C GLY A 144 -4.90 -2.08 3.36
N LYS A 145 -3.74 -2.35 3.99
CA LYS A 145 -2.53 -1.51 3.88
C LYS A 145 -2.18 -1.13 2.43
N THR A 146 -2.16 -2.13 1.54
CA THR A 146 -1.91 -1.89 0.10
C THR A 146 -2.92 -0.96 -0.53
N ALA A 147 -4.21 -1.12 -0.19
CA ALA A 147 -5.26 -0.24 -0.72
C ALA A 147 -5.16 1.18 -0.15
N ASN A 148 -4.74 1.32 1.12
CA ASN A 148 -4.51 2.60 1.76
C ASN A 148 -3.30 3.33 1.15
N PHE A 149 -2.14 2.69 1.01
CA PHE A 149 -1.00 3.35 0.37
C PHE A 149 -1.27 3.65 -1.11
N THR A 150 -2.04 2.81 -1.80
CA THR A 150 -2.48 3.09 -3.18
C THR A 150 -3.38 4.34 -3.24
N GLY A 151 -4.27 4.50 -2.26
CA GLY A 151 -5.05 5.73 -2.08
C GLY A 151 -4.17 6.95 -1.82
N LEU A 152 -3.18 6.81 -0.92
CA LEU A 152 -2.19 7.84 -0.65
C LEU A 152 -1.39 8.23 -1.91
N ILE A 153 -0.93 7.27 -2.72
CA ILE A 153 -0.20 7.55 -3.96
C ILE A 153 -1.06 8.39 -4.92
N ASN A 154 -2.30 7.97 -5.17
CA ASN A 154 -3.22 8.70 -6.05
C ASN A 154 -3.40 10.14 -5.56
N LYS A 155 -3.67 10.32 -4.26
CA LYS A 155 -3.85 11.65 -3.65
C LYS A 155 -2.58 12.50 -3.63
N ALA A 156 -1.43 11.91 -3.33
CA ALA A 156 -0.17 12.60 -3.29
C ALA A 156 0.20 13.15 -4.68
N ILE A 157 -0.01 12.37 -5.74
CA ILE A 157 0.22 12.83 -7.11
C ILE A 157 -0.77 13.95 -7.47
N ASP A 158 -2.08 13.81 -7.15
CA ASP A 158 -3.07 14.88 -7.34
C ASP A 158 -2.67 16.19 -6.61
N ALA A 159 -2.11 16.05 -5.41
CA ALA A 159 -1.65 17.18 -4.59
C ALA A 159 -0.36 17.85 -5.10
N GLY A 160 0.44 17.16 -5.93
CA GLY A 160 1.63 17.72 -6.56
C GLY A 160 2.95 16.98 -6.27
N TYR A 161 2.92 15.80 -5.64
CA TYR A 161 4.11 14.96 -5.54
C TYR A 161 4.51 14.47 -6.94
N GLN A 162 5.80 14.64 -7.28
CA GLN A 162 6.29 14.41 -8.64
C GLN A 162 7.06 13.10 -8.80
N LEU A 163 7.51 12.51 -7.70
CA LEU A 163 8.17 11.21 -7.72
C LEU A 163 7.62 10.35 -6.58
N VAL A 164 7.09 9.20 -6.94
CA VAL A 164 6.69 8.17 -5.99
C VAL A 164 7.55 6.94 -6.21
N ILE A 165 8.24 6.51 -5.16
CA ILE A 165 9.01 5.26 -5.17
C ILE A 165 8.41 4.33 -4.12
N VAL A 166 8.01 3.14 -4.54
CA VAL A 166 7.52 2.08 -3.66
C VAL A 166 8.62 1.02 -3.52
N LEU A 167 9.17 0.91 -2.31
CA LEU A 167 10.07 -0.17 -1.91
C LEU A 167 9.21 -1.40 -1.57
N ALA A 168 9.12 -2.34 -2.50
CA ALA A 168 8.48 -3.63 -2.29
C ALA A 168 9.44 -4.60 -1.56
N GLY A 169 8.95 -5.81 -1.25
CA GLY A 169 9.76 -6.87 -0.64
C GLY A 169 11.03 -7.25 -1.41
N MET A 170 11.84 -8.13 -0.83
CA MET A 170 13.17 -8.48 -1.35
C MET A 170 13.17 -9.24 -2.69
N HIS A 171 12.06 -9.88 -3.05
CA HIS A 171 11.96 -10.81 -4.17
C HIS A 171 11.25 -10.22 -5.39
N ASN A 172 11.68 -10.64 -6.58
CA ASN A 172 11.14 -10.15 -7.87
C ASN A 172 9.64 -10.42 -8.02
N ASN A 173 9.14 -11.55 -7.53
CA ASN A 173 7.73 -11.93 -7.58
C ASN A 173 6.85 -11.00 -6.72
N LEU A 174 7.29 -10.67 -5.49
CA LEU A 174 6.59 -9.73 -4.61
C LEU A 174 6.56 -8.33 -5.23
N ARG A 175 7.69 -7.85 -5.73
CA ARG A 175 7.78 -6.58 -6.46
C ARG A 175 6.87 -6.55 -7.69
N SER A 176 6.87 -7.61 -8.50
CA SER A 176 6.00 -7.74 -9.67
C SER A 176 4.52 -7.72 -9.27
N GLN A 177 4.12 -8.39 -8.19
CA GLN A 177 2.75 -8.33 -7.68
C GLN A 177 2.33 -6.92 -7.25
N THR A 178 3.18 -6.20 -6.53
CA THR A 178 2.92 -4.79 -6.15
C THR A 178 2.82 -3.91 -7.39
N GLN A 179 3.72 -4.06 -8.36
CA GLN A 179 3.65 -3.35 -9.62
C GLN A 179 2.35 -3.62 -10.38
N MET A 180 1.93 -4.89 -10.50
CA MET A 180 0.67 -5.24 -11.18
C MET A 180 -0.54 -4.56 -10.55
N ARG A 181 -0.56 -4.42 -9.22
CA ARG A 181 -1.64 -3.71 -8.52
C ARG A 181 -1.60 -2.22 -8.85
N LEU A 182 -0.43 -1.59 -8.78
CA LEU A 182 -0.29 -0.15 -9.05
C LEU A 182 -0.46 0.19 -10.54
N ASP A 183 -0.17 -0.73 -11.45
CA ASP A 183 -0.49 -0.61 -12.86
C ASP A 183 -2.01 -0.54 -13.08
N GLU A 184 -2.79 -1.33 -12.34
CA GLU A 184 -4.25 -1.29 -12.40
C GLU A 184 -4.84 -0.10 -11.64
N GLU A 185 -4.33 0.19 -10.45
CA GLU A 185 -5.01 1.03 -9.46
C GLU A 185 -4.44 2.46 -9.38
N VAL A 186 -3.25 2.68 -9.93
CA VAL A 186 -2.63 4.01 -10.08
C VAL A 186 -2.40 4.35 -11.53
N LEU A 187 -1.63 3.61 -12.32
CA LEU A 187 -1.27 4.02 -13.69
C LEU A 187 -2.45 3.89 -14.66
N GLY A 188 -3.23 2.83 -14.51
CA GLY A 188 -4.29 2.45 -15.44
C GLY A 188 -3.76 1.94 -16.79
N CYS A 189 -2.53 1.43 -16.85
CA CYS A 189 -1.97 0.81 -18.04
C CYS A 189 -1.01 -0.32 -17.68
N GLU A 190 -0.91 -1.30 -18.58
CA GLU A 190 -0.01 -2.44 -18.43
C GLU A 190 1.42 -2.02 -18.74
N THR A 191 2.27 -1.97 -17.71
CA THR A 191 3.68 -1.69 -17.92
C THR A 191 4.41 -2.91 -18.48
N SER A 192 5.35 -2.69 -19.38
CA SER A 192 6.26 -3.72 -19.88
C SER A 192 7.57 -3.10 -20.31
N ARG A 193 8.65 -3.88 -20.29
CA ARG A 193 9.96 -3.43 -20.78
C ARG A 193 9.94 -2.88 -22.21
N LYS A 194 9.01 -3.38 -23.05
CA LYS A 194 8.85 -2.91 -24.43
C LYS A 194 8.28 -1.49 -24.53
N HIS A 195 7.59 -1.03 -23.49
CA HIS A 195 6.84 0.23 -23.49
C HIS A 195 7.53 1.35 -22.71
N PHE A 196 8.77 1.16 -22.22
CA PHE A 196 9.48 2.23 -21.50
C PHE A 196 9.75 3.47 -22.35
N LYS A 197 10.09 3.32 -23.63
CA LYS A 197 10.33 4.49 -24.49
C LYS A 197 9.05 5.27 -24.77
N ASP A 198 7.97 4.55 -25.05
CA ASP A 198 6.72 5.16 -25.49
C ASP A 198 5.84 5.58 -24.31
N GLN A 199 6.16 5.13 -23.09
CA GLN A 199 5.40 5.35 -21.86
C GLN A 199 3.91 4.98 -22.01
N LYS A 200 3.62 3.99 -22.87
CA LYS A 200 2.26 3.62 -23.31
C LYS A 200 2.07 2.11 -23.28
N GLY A 201 1.28 1.66 -22.30
CA GLY A 201 0.80 0.28 -22.20
C GLY A 201 -0.66 0.13 -22.61
N ALA A 202 -1.15 -1.12 -22.69
CA ALA A 202 -2.57 -1.40 -22.86
C ALA A 202 -3.37 -0.89 -21.65
N LYS A 203 -4.56 -0.30 -21.87
CA LYS A 203 -5.40 0.22 -20.78
C LYS A 203 -5.91 -0.92 -19.90
N ILE A 204 -5.70 -0.81 -18.59
CA ILE A 204 -6.19 -1.76 -17.58
C ILE A 204 -6.69 -1.01 -16.34
N GLY A 205 -7.32 -1.73 -15.41
CA GLY A 205 -7.73 -1.20 -14.10
C GLY A 205 -8.57 0.08 -14.19
N VAL A 206 -8.14 1.14 -13.49
CA VAL A 206 -8.84 2.45 -13.41
C VAL A 206 -9.14 3.05 -14.78
N SER A 207 -8.29 2.83 -15.80
CA SER A 207 -8.52 3.34 -17.16
C SER A 207 -9.58 2.59 -17.97
N THR A 208 -10.14 1.50 -17.42
CA THR A 208 -11.24 0.75 -18.06
C THR A 208 -12.62 1.23 -17.63
N LEU A 209 -12.68 2.19 -16.72
CA LEU A 209 -13.92 2.83 -16.30
C LEU A 209 -14.43 3.76 -17.41
N THR A 210 -15.76 3.84 -17.53
CA THR A 210 -16.40 4.64 -18.58
C THR A 210 -16.32 6.12 -18.19
N GLY A 211 -15.86 6.96 -19.12
CA GLY A 211 -15.77 8.41 -18.91
C GLY A 211 -14.49 8.90 -18.20
N GLU A 212 -13.65 7.99 -17.71
CA GLU A 212 -12.39 8.37 -17.05
C GLU A 212 -11.34 8.86 -18.05
N ARG A 213 -10.62 9.92 -17.67
CA ARG A 213 -9.52 10.47 -18.46
C ARG A 213 -8.22 9.71 -18.16
N PHE A 214 -7.40 9.53 -19.19
CA PHE A 214 -6.07 8.98 -19.01
C PHE A 214 -5.14 10.06 -18.47
N VAL A 215 -4.66 9.88 -17.24
CA VAL A 215 -3.64 10.73 -16.62
C VAL A 215 -2.27 10.13 -16.91
N ASN A 216 -1.36 10.92 -17.46
CA ASN A 216 -0.03 10.48 -17.84
C ASN A 216 0.90 10.47 -16.62
N ILE A 217 1.23 9.26 -16.14
CA ILE A 217 2.21 9.03 -15.07
C ILE A 217 3.37 8.23 -15.69
N GLY A 218 4.58 8.74 -15.56
CA GLY A 218 5.78 8.08 -16.06
C GLY A 218 6.14 6.87 -15.21
N PHE A 219 6.75 5.87 -15.83
CA PHE A 219 7.23 4.66 -15.16
C PHE A 219 8.63 4.28 -15.65
N LEU A 220 9.49 3.87 -14.71
CA LEU A 220 10.85 3.35 -14.97
C LEU A 220 11.01 1.90 -14.50
N THR A 221 9.92 1.29 -14.04
CA THR A 221 9.79 -0.12 -13.67
C THR A 221 8.59 -0.71 -14.38
N SER A 222 8.56 -2.04 -14.51
CA SER A 222 7.47 -2.74 -15.17
C SER A 222 7.05 -4.00 -14.44
N ARG A 223 5.86 -4.53 -14.78
CA ARG A 223 5.29 -5.72 -14.14
C ARG A 223 6.06 -7.00 -14.43
N ASP A 224 6.89 -7.02 -15.47
CA ASP A 224 7.78 -8.14 -15.81
C ASP A 224 8.65 -8.54 -14.59
N GLU A 225 8.91 -9.83 -14.33
CA GLU A 225 9.73 -10.24 -13.18
C GLU A 225 11.13 -9.60 -13.18
N ASN A 226 11.70 -9.41 -14.37
CA ASN A 226 12.98 -8.72 -14.61
C ASN A 226 12.77 -7.25 -15.04
N GLY A 227 11.63 -6.68 -14.68
CA GLY A 227 11.20 -5.32 -15.00
C GLY A 227 11.60 -4.27 -13.96
N ASP A 228 12.52 -4.59 -13.05
CA ASP A 228 13.00 -3.68 -12.02
C ASP A 228 13.87 -2.55 -12.60
N PHE A 229 14.14 -1.54 -11.78
CA PHE A 229 14.87 -0.35 -12.21
C PHE A 229 16.29 -0.68 -12.67
N SER A 230 16.67 -0.14 -13.83
CA SER A 230 18.05 -0.15 -14.30
C SER A 230 18.41 1.19 -14.95
N ARG A 231 19.68 1.59 -14.82
CA ARG A 231 20.19 2.83 -15.42
C ARG A 231 20.07 2.83 -16.95
N SER A 232 20.18 1.67 -17.59
CA SER A 232 20.02 1.55 -19.05
C SER A 232 18.59 1.77 -19.52
N ILE A 233 17.58 1.46 -18.70
CA ILE A 233 16.19 1.79 -18.99
C ILE A 233 15.98 3.29 -18.80
N ALA A 234 16.46 3.84 -17.68
CA ALA A 234 16.26 5.25 -17.35
C ALA A 234 16.86 6.21 -18.39
N SER A 235 18.00 5.84 -19.00
CA SER A 235 18.59 6.62 -20.10
C SER A 235 17.82 6.56 -21.42
N THR A 236 16.88 5.62 -21.57
CA THR A 236 16.03 5.53 -22.77
C THR A 236 14.76 6.38 -22.70
N VAL A 237 14.42 6.88 -21.51
CA VAL A 237 13.22 7.69 -21.27
C VAL A 237 13.61 9.16 -21.34
N SER A 238 12.99 9.90 -22.26
CA SER A 238 13.30 11.33 -22.50
C SER A 238 12.58 12.29 -21.56
N VAL A 239 11.68 11.78 -20.70
CA VAL A 239 10.90 12.58 -19.75
C VAL A 239 11.41 12.28 -18.35
N HIS A 240 11.56 13.32 -17.53
CA HIS A 240 12.03 13.23 -16.15
C HIS A 240 10.94 13.73 -15.18
N PRO A 241 11.02 13.35 -13.89
CA PRO A 241 10.23 14.00 -12.84
C PRO A 241 10.36 15.53 -12.92
N GLY A 242 9.25 16.25 -12.73
CA GLY A 242 9.18 17.70 -12.99
C GLY A 242 8.30 18.04 -14.19
N ALA A 243 8.46 17.32 -15.30
CA ALA A 243 7.58 17.46 -16.47
C ALA A 243 6.25 16.73 -16.30
N GLN A 244 6.29 15.59 -15.59
CA GLN A 244 5.13 14.78 -15.22
C GLN A 244 5.47 13.97 -13.94
N PRO A 245 4.48 13.46 -13.21
CA PRO A 245 4.74 12.58 -12.07
C PRO A 245 5.29 11.22 -12.54
N PHE A 246 6.13 10.61 -11.71
CA PHE A 246 6.68 9.28 -11.93
C PHE A 246 6.33 8.32 -10.80
N LEU A 247 6.05 7.06 -11.15
CA LEU A 247 5.88 5.95 -10.21
C LEU A 247 6.89 4.84 -10.50
N LEU A 248 7.65 4.45 -9.49
CA LEU A 248 8.59 3.34 -9.54
C LEU A 248 8.25 2.32 -8.46
N VAL A 249 8.30 1.03 -8.79
CA VAL A 249 8.16 -0.08 -7.83
C VAL A 249 9.41 -0.94 -7.89
N VAL A 250 10.23 -0.82 -6.85
CA VAL A 250 11.56 -1.43 -6.78
C VAL A 250 11.65 -2.38 -5.61
N LYS A 251 12.46 -3.44 -5.74
CA LYS A 251 12.70 -4.35 -4.62
C LYS A 251 13.74 -3.76 -3.67
N LYS A 252 13.71 -4.18 -2.40
CA LYS A 252 14.78 -3.93 -1.41
C LYS A 252 16.03 -4.73 -1.73
N ASN A 253 16.81 -4.27 -2.71
CA ASN A 253 18.03 -4.93 -3.18
C ASN A 253 19.15 -3.94 -3.41
N ALA A 254 20.34 -4.28 -2.92
CA ALA A 254 21.50 -3.38 -2.96
C ALA A 254 21.91 -2.95 -4.38
N SER A 255 21.81 -3.82 -5.39
CA SER A 255 22.18 -3.45 -6.77
C SER A 255 21.18 -2.44 -7.35
N VAL A 256 19.89 -2.68 -7.15
CA VAL A 256 18.81 -1.80 -7.62
C VAL A 256 18.86 -0.44 -6.93
N LEU A 257 19.00 -0.43 -5.60
CA LEU A 257 19.11 0.81 -4.83
C LEU A 257 20.38 1.60 -5.18
N ARG A 258 21.53 0.95 -5.38
CA ARG A 258 22.74 1.60 -5.91
C ARG A 258 22.50 2.26 -7.26
N ASN A 259 21.77 1.60 -8.16
CA ASN A 259 21.42 2.17 -9.45
C ASN A 259 20.52 3.40 -9.31
N LEU A 260 19.54 3.37 -8.39
CA LEU A 260 18.66 4.53 -8.12
C LEU A 260 19.45 5.71 -7.55
N VAL A 261 20.27 5.49 -6.52
CA VAL A 261 21.13 6.54 -5.93
C VAL A 261 22.00 7.15 -7.02
N LYS A 262 22.70 6.31 -7.78
CA LYS A 262 23.58 6.80 -8.85
C LYS A 262 22.83 7.58 -9.93
N TYR A 263 21.66 7.10 -10.34
CA TYR A 263 20.83 7.78 -11.32
C TYR A 263 20.37 9.14 -10.81
N PHE A 264 19.70 9.20 -9.66
CA PHE A 264 19.10 10.45 -9.18
C PHE A 264 20.12 11.45 -8.64
N ARG A 265 21.17 10.97 -7.96
CA ARG A 265 22.18 11.83 -7.33
C ARG A 265 23.30 12.23 -8.28
N ASP A 266 23.84 11.27 -9.04
CA ASP A 266 25.11 11.48 -9.74
C ASP A 266 24.91 11.81 -11.23
N GLU A 267 23.93 11.16 -11.88
CA GLU A 267 23.71 11.18 -13.34
C GLU A 267 22.50 12.04 -13.79
N SER A 268 21.56 12.36 -12.88
CA SER A 268 20.34 13.09 -13.22
C SER A 268 20.62 14.53 -13.62
N PRO A 269 19.98 15.06 -14.68
CA PRO A 269 20.06 16.48 -15.01
C PRO A 269 19.37 17.38 -13.97
N LEU A 270 18.55 16.80 -13.09
CA LEU A 270 17.88 17.52 -12.00
C LEU A 270 18.77 17.64 -10.75
N ALA A 271 19.93 16.98 -10.75
CA ALA A 271 20.84 16.99 -9.62
C ALA A 271 21.77 18.22 -9.68
N GLU A 272 21.69 19.06 -8.66
CA GLU A 272 22.48 20.27 -8.50
C GLU A 272 23.40 20.13 -7.29
N GLN A 273 24.56 20.78 -7.30
CA GLN A 273 25.45 20.78 -6.15
C GLN A 273 24.85 21.65 -5.04
N ASP A 274 24.63 21.06 -3.87
CA ASP A 274 24.20 21.75 -2.67
C ASP A 274 25.35 22.62 -2.14
N PRO A 275 25.17 23.95 -2.00
CA PRO A 275 26.25 24.85 -1.60
C PRO A 275 26.80 24.60 -0.18
N ILE A 276 26.01 23.98 0.69
CA ILE A 276 26.35 23.80 2.11
C ILE A 276 27.07 22.46 2.31
N SER A 277 26.45 21.36 1.90
CA SER A 277 27.01 20.01 2.06
C SER A 277 28.01 19.62 0.97
N GLY A 278 28.05 20.36 -0.14
CA GLY A 278 28.87 20.06 -1.33
C GLY A 278 28.37 18.86 -2.14
N ARG A 279 27.28 18.20 -1.73
CA ARG A 279 26.73 17.01 -2.38
C ARG A 279 25.75 17.36 -3.48
N LYS A 280 25.62 16.48 -4.47
CA LYS A 280 24.54 16.61 -5.44
C LYS A 280 23.20 16.26 -4.79
N THR A 281 22.21 17.12 -4.97
CA THR A 281 20.83 16.96 -4.49
C THR A 281 19.87 17.31 -5.62
N VAL A 282 18.69 16.69 -5.62
CA VAL A 282 17.60 17.01 -6.53
C VAL A 282 16.67 17.97 -5.81
N LYS A 283 16.63 19.21 -6.31
CA LYS A 283 15.75 20.26 -5.79
C LYS A 283 14.42 20.25 -6.52
N ARG A 284 13.35 20.65 -5.83
CA ARG A 284 12.02 20.92 -6.43
C ARG A 284 11.35 19.70 -7.07
N VAL A 285 11.74 18.49 -6.67
CA VAL A 285 11.03 17.25 -7.02
C VAL A 285 10.52 16.64 -5.72
N PRO A 286 9.28 16.95 -5.31
CA PRO A 286 8.70 16.37 -4.10
C PRO A 286 8.61 14.85 -4.20
N LEU A 287 9.40 14.16 -3.39
CA LEU A 287 9.48 12.71 -3.30
C LEU A 287 8.51 12.19 -2.23
N LEU A 288 7.74 11.18 -2.60
CA LEU A 288 7.08 10.26 -1.68
C LEU A 288 7.72 8.86 -1.79
N LEU A 289 8.43 8.45 -0.75
CA LEU A 289 9.02 7.12 -0.61
C LEU A 289 8.12 6.26 0.28
N ILE A 290 7.52 5.23 -0.31
CA ILE A 290 6.67 4.27 0.41
C ILE A 290 7.47 3.01 0.64
N ASP A 291 7.49 2.52 1.87
CA ASP A 291 8.18 1.29 2.24
C ASP A 291 7.17 0.23 2.66
N ASP A 292 6.90 -0.72 1.76
CA ASP A 292 6.00 -1.83 2.02
C ASP A 292 6.74 -2.94 2.78
N GLU A 293 6.12 -3.45 3.84
CA GLU A 293 6.78 -4.33 4.83
C GLU A 293 8.03 -3.64 5.42
N ALA A 294 7.83 -2.43 5.96
CA ALA A 294 8.91 -1.59 6.51
C ALA A 294 9.68 -2.24 7.67
N ASP A 295 9.21 -3.36 8.20
CA ASP A 295 9.89 -4.20 9.18
C ASP A 295 10.88 -5.20 8.55
N GLN A 296 10.87 -5.34 7.23
CA GLN A 296 11.77 -6.22 6.47
C GLN A 296 12.82 -5.42 5.70
N ALA A 297 14.10 -5.74 5.96
CA ALA A 297 15.31 -5.31 5.23
C ALA A 297 15.65 -3.80 5.23
N SER A 298 14.68 -2.90 5.37
CA SER A 298 14.93 -1.46 5.46
C SER A 298 15.40 -1.02 6.85
N ILE A 299 15.07 -1.79 7.88
CA ILE A 299 15.58 -1.59 9.25
C ILE A 299 17.08 -1.88 9.32
N ASN A 300 17.81 -1.03 10.04
CA ASN A 300 19.18 -1.34 10.41
C ASN A 300 19.19 -2.36 11.55
N THR A 301 19.71 -3.56 11.28
CA THR A 301 19.92 -4.62 12.27
C THR A 301 21.39 -4.72 12.71
N GLY A 302 22.25 -3.82 12.25
CA GLY A 302 23.64 -3.75 12.70
C GLY A 302 23.73 -3.10 14.08
N ASP A 303 24.81 -3.38 14.79
CA ASP A 303 25.09 -2.75 16.08
C ASP A 303 25.35 -1.25 15.87
N VAL A 304 24.62 -0.42 16.60
CA VAL A 304 24.75 1.03 16.58
C VAL A 304 25.08 1.60 17.94
N LEU A 305 25.06 0.77 18.98
CA LEU A 305 25.40 1.15 20.35
C LEU A 305 26.61 0.35 20.85
N ASP A 306 27.42 0.96 21.71
CA ASP A 306 28.42 0.27 22.51
C ASP A 306 27.78 -0.46 23.73
N GLU A 307 28.60 -1.15 24.51
CA GLU A 307 28.17 -1.89 25.71
C GLU A 307 27.54 -0.98 26.79
N ASP A 308 27.83 0.33 26.75
CA ASP A 308 27.32 1.35 27.67
C ASP A 308 26.05 2.04 27.13
N GLY A 309 25.56 1.63 25.95
CA GLY A 309 24.36 2.17 25.32
C GLY A 309 24.57 3.52 24.62
N LYS A 310 25.81 3.93 24.34
CA LYS A 310 26.12 5.12 23.55
C LYS A 310 26.25 4.78 22.08
N VAL A 311 25.91 5.73 21.20
CA VAL A 311 26.05 5.54 19.75
C VAL A 311 27.53 5.35 19.41
N LEU A 312 27.84 4.30 18.66
CA LEU A 312 29.20 4.01 18.17
C LEU A 312 29.70 5.17 17.30
N GLU A 313 30.92 5.64 17.57
CA GLU A 313 31.56 6.71 16.77
C GLU A 313 31.74 6.30 15.29
N GLU A 314 32.00 5.02 15.04
CA GLU A 314 31.99 4.40 13.72
C GLU A 314 31.02 3.22 13.71
N TYR A 315 29.91 3.34 12.95
CA TYR A 315 28.99 2.24 12.70
C TYR A 315 28.67 2.12 11.21
N ASP A 316 28.49 0.90 10.71
CA ASP A 316 28.09 0.64 9.33
C ASP A 316 26.65 0.10 9.31
N PRO A 317 25.66 0.88 8.87
CA PRO A 317 24.31 0.37 8.70
C PRO A 317 24.28 -0.79 7.71
N THR A 318 23.25 -1.65 7.82
CA THR A 318 23.04 -2.68 6.79
C THR A 318 22.99 -2.04 5.40
N THR A 319 23.58 -2.72 4.40
CA THR A 319 23.75 -2.15 3.05
C THR A 319 22.45 -1.63 2.45
N ILE A 320 21.33 -2.31 2.70
CA ILE A 320 20.01 -1.89 2.21
C ILE A 320 19.56 -0.61 2.92
N ASN A 321 19.61 -0.55 4.26
CA ASN A 321 19.29 0.65 5.03
C ASN A 321 20.13 1.86 4.58
N LYS A 322 21.46 1.69 4.49
CA LYS A 322 22.37 2.74 4.00
C LYS A 322 21.96 3.28 2.64
N LEU A 323 21.64 2.40 1.68
CA LEU A 323 21.27 2.82 0.33
C LEU A 323 19.90 3.50 0.26
N ILE A 324 18.93 3.06 1.05
CA ILE A 324 17.62 3.73 1.14
C ILE A 324 17.80 5.15 1.71
N ARG A 325 18.58 5.27 2.79
CA ARG A 325 18.90 6.57 3.41
C ARG A 325 19.63 7.50 2.44
N GLN A 326 20.63 7.01 1.70
CA GLN A 326 21.31 7.77 0.64
C GLN A 326 20.35 8.23 -0.48
N LEU A 327 19.45 7.36 -0.93
CA LEU A 327 18.44 7.72 -1.93
C LEU A 327 17.51 8.81 -1.38
N TYR A 328 17.03 8.63 -0.14
CA TYR A 328 16.11 9.54 0.50
C TYR A 328 16.72 10.94 0.65
N VAL A 329 17.97 11.04 1.14
CA VAL A 329 18.63 12.34 1.33
C VAL A 329 19.09 13.02 0.05
N THR A 330 18.97 12.35 -1.11
CA THR A 330 19.22 12.97 -2.41
C THR A 330 18.19 14.06 -2.71
N PHE A 331 17.00 14.02 -2.11
CA PHE A 331 15.92 14.98 -2.37
C PHE A 331 15.78 15.98 -1.20
N ASP A 332 15.47 17.24 -1.51
CA ASP A 332 15.26 18.31 -0.53
C ASP A 332 13.82 18.37 0.01
N GLN A 333 12.86 17.94 -0.81
CA GLN A 333 11.44 17.80 -0.48
C GLN A 333 11.11 16.31 -0.42
N ARG A 334 11.22 15.71 0.77
CA ARG A 334 11.15 14.25 0.91
C ARG A 334 10.20 13.83 2.03
N ALA A 335 9.35 12.87 1.71
CA ALA A 335 8.45 12.21 2.64
C ALA A 335 8.65 10.70 2.58
N TYR A 336 8.83 10.06 3.73
CA TYR A 336 8.90 8.60 3.89
C TYR A 336 7.67 8.11 4.65
N VAL A 337 7.00 7.08 4.13
CA VAL A 337 5.90 6.41 4.83
C VAL A 337 6.13 4.90 4.82
N GLY A 338 6.49 4.36 5.98
CA GLY A 338 6.59 2.92 6.17
C GLY A 338 5.23 2.28 6.40
N TYR A 339 4.96 1.14 5.79
CA TYR A 339 3.76 0.33 6.03
C TYR A 339 4.16 -1.01 6.61
N THR A 340 3.58 -1.37 7.76
CA THR A 340 3.88 -2.66 8.41
C THR A 340 2.71 -3.24 9.19
N ALA A 341 2.72 -4.55 9.39
CA ALA A 341 1.87 -5.21 10.38
C ALA A 341 2.50 -5.31 11.77
N THR A 342 3.82 -5.12 11.84
CA THR A 342 4.68 -5.56 12.94
C THR A 342 5.66 -4.43 13.27
N PRO A 343 5.18 -3.34 13.90
CA PRO A 343 5.96 -2.11 14.06
C PRO A 343 7.07 -2.22 15.10
N PHE A 344 7.17 -3.33 15.84
CA PHE A 344 8.14 -3.51 16.92
C PHE A 344 9.56 -3.19 16.43
N ALA A 345 9.99 -3.83 15.34
CA ALA A 345 11.32 -3.62 14.81
C ALA A 345 11.55 -2.14 14.43
N ASN A 346 10.54 -1.47 13.84
CA ASN A 346 10.63 -0.06 13.45
C ASN A 346 10.74 0.89 14.65
N ILE A 347 10.03 0.61 15.75
CA ILE A 347 10.03 1.44 16.96
C ILE A 347 11.32 1.26 17.78
N TYR A 348 11.97 0.10 17.69
CA TYR A 348 13.24 -0.15 18.39
C TYR A 348 14.49 0.31 17.61
N VAL A 349 14.32 0.89 16.43
CA VAL A 349 15.45 1.52 15.71
C VAL A 349 15.94 2.74 16.48
N HIS A 350 17.23 2.78 16.79
CA HIS A 350 17.83 3.90 17.52
C HIS A 350 17.84 5.18 16.68
N ASN A 351 17.11 6.19 17.17
CA ASN A 351 16.93 7.50 16.54
C ASN A 351 18.20 8.39 16.55
N ALA A 352 19.19 8.07 17.38
CA ALA A 352 20.41 8.85 17.55
C ALA A 352 21.50 8.54 16.50
N ALA A 353 21.27 7.56 15.62
CA ALA A 353 22.20 7.14 14.58
C ALA A 353 22.10 8.08 13.36
N THR A 354 22.50 9.34 13.51
CA THR A 354 22.68 10.31 12.42
C THR A 354 24.08 10.16 11.87
N HIS A 355 24.22 10.17 10.54
CA HIS A 355 25.52 10.10 9.89
C HIS A 355 25.59 11.09 8.74
N ASP A 356 26.75 11.73 8.57
CA ASP A 356 26.92 12.72 7.53
C ASP A 356 26.56 12.15 6.16
N GLU A 357 27.22 11.07 5.70
CA GLU A 357 27.08 10.52 4.33
C GLU A 357 25.64 10.10 3.94
N PHE A 358 24.88 9.52 4.85
CA PHE A 358 23.58 8.91 4.54
C PHE A 358 22.40 9.55 5.30
N GLY A 359 22.64 10.59 6.11
CA GLY A 359 21.62 11.35 6.83
C GLY A 359 21.05 10.63 8.04
N ASP A 360 19.87 11.04 8.51
CA ASP A 360 19.21 10.44 9.67
C ASP A 360 18.60 9.06 9.37
N GLU A 361 18.30 8.31 10.42
CA GLU A 361 17.69 6.98 10.36
C GLU A 361 16.21 7.01 9.94
N LEU A 362 15.74 6.00 9.21
CA LEU A 362 14.36 5.87 8.68
C LEU A 362 13.29 5.70 9.76
N PHE A 363 13.67 5.79 11.03
CA PHE A 363 12.77 5.80 12.18
C PHE A 363 11.64 6.82 11.97
N PRO A 364 10.37 6.44 12.21
CA PRO A 364 9.22 7.32 12.01
C PRO A 364 9.15 8.35 13.14
N ASN A 365 9.90 9.44 12.99
CA ASN A 365 9.98 10.50 13.99
C ASN A 365 8.80 11.48 13.94
N SER A 366 8.04 11.53 12.84
CA SER A 366 7.02 12.59 12.66
C SER A 366 5.63 12.13 13.09
N PHE A 367 5.24 10.89 12.74
CA PHE A 367 3.94 10.34 13.10
C PHE A 367 3.87 8.82 12.99
N ILE A 368 2.94 8.23 13.74
CA ILE A 368 2.52 6.83 13.62
C ILE A 368 1.00 6.80 13.51
N ILE A 369 0.45 6.15 12.48
CA ILE A 369 -0.99 5.94 12.31
C ILE A 369 -1.32 4.46 12.40
N SER A 370 -2.28 4.11 13.24
CA SER A 370 -2.89 2.79 13.26
C SER A 370 -4.15 2.79 12.38
N LEU A 371 -4.13 2.01 11.30
CA LEU A 371 -5.29 1.84 10.43
C LEU A 371 -6.40 1.09 11.19
N PRO A 372 -7.66 1.54 11.06
CA PRO A 372 -8.76 0.91 11.76
C PRO A 372 -9.04 -0.48 11.22
N LYS A 373 -9.50 -1.36 12.12
CA LYS A 373 -9.89 -2.72 11.81
C LYS A 373 -11.34 -2.76 11.32
N PRO A 374 -11.61 -3.29 10.12
CA PRO A 374 -12.97 -3.58 9.68
C PRO A 374 -13.65 -4.66 10.54
N SER A 375 -14.97 -4.58 10.73
CA SER A 375 -15.71 -5.58 11.51
C SER A 375 -15.76 -6.96 10.87
N ASN A 376 -15.56 -7.04 9.55
CA ASN A 376 -15.46 -8.28 8.79
C ASN A 376 -14.02 -8.82 8.70
N TYR A 377 -13.04 -8.16 9.32
CA TYR A 377 -11.67 -8.68 9.40
C TYR A 377 -11.58 -9.79 10.44
N VAL A 378 -11.07 -10.94 10.01
CA VAL A 378 -10.77 -12.10 10.85
C VAL A 378 -9.27 -12.26 10.88
N GLY A 379 -8.64 -11.82 11.97
CA GLY A 379 -7.19 -11.90 12.18
C GLY A 379 -6.79 -13.02 13.13
N PRO A 380 -5.49 -13.10 13.49
CA PRO A 380 -5.00 -14.09 14.44
C PRO A 380 -5.76 -14.07 15.78
N ALA A 381 -6.14 -12.90 16.29
CA ALA A 381 -6.89 -12.80 17.54
C ALA A 381 -8.28 -13.45 17.46
N GLU A 382 -8.98 -13.29 16.33
CA GLU A 382 -10.27 -13.94 16.06
C GLU A 382 -10.10 -15.44 15.77
N PHE A 383 -9.05 -15.79 15.00
CA PHE A 383 -8.77 -17.16 14.58
C PHE A 383 -8.33 -18.04 15.75
N PHE A 384 -7.50 -17.50 16.64
CA PHE A 384 -6.96 -18.21 17.81
C PHE A 384 -7.76 -17.97 19.10
N GLY A 385 -8.84 -17.17 19.04
CA GLY A 385 -9.67 -16.87 20.22
C GLY A 385 -8.89 -16.18 21.35
N LEU A 386 -7.91 -15.34 21.01
CA LEU A 386 -7.05 -14.63 21.98
C LEU A 386 -7.75 -13.45 22.65
N ASN A 387 -8.91 -13.04 22.13
CA ASN A 387 -9.78 -12.08 22.80
C ASN A 387 -10.50 -12.84 23.92
N ASN A 388 -10.42 -12.35 25.17
CA ASN A 388 -11.03 -12.95 26.37
C ASN A 388 -12.58 -13.05 26.34
N GLU A 389 -13.21 -12.87 25.19
CA GLU A 389 -14.66 -13.05 24.99
C GLU A 389 -14.95 -14.53 24.70
N LYS A 390 -15.37 -15.25 25.75
CA LYS A 390 -15.68 -16.68 25.74
C LYS A 390 -16.77 -17.10 24.74
N ASP A 391 -17.55 -16.17 24.19
CA ASP A 391 -18.73 -16.44 23.36
C ASP A 391 -18.47 -16.46 21.84
N ARG A 392 -17.23 -16.25 21.37
CA ARG A 392 -16.89 -16.24 19.93
C ARG A 392 -15.74 -17.17 19.53
N GLN A 393 -15.52 -18.27 20.24
CA GLN A 393 -14.63 -19.32 19.73
C GLN A 393 -15.32 -20.04 18.56
N GLN A 394 -15.11 -19.55 17.33
CA GLN A 394 -15.41 -20.34 16.15
C GLN A 394 -14.48 -21.57 16.14
N PRO A 395 -14.94 -22.76 15.72
CA PRO A 395 -14.14 -24.00 15.68
C PRO A 395 -13.14 -23.98 14.52
N LEU A 396 -12.31 -22.93 14.44
CA LEU A 396 -11.33 -22.69 13.38
C LEU A 396 -9.99 -23.38 13.66
N ILE A 397 -9.74 -23.76 14.91
CA ILE A 397 -8.52 -24.46 15.33
C ILE A 397 -8.81 -25.95 15.45
N ARG A 398 -8.03 -26.78 14.74
CA ARG A 398 -8.00 -28.23 14.92
C ARG A 398 -6.64 -28.64 15.44
N ILE A 399 -6.59 -29.16 16.66
CA ILE A 399 -5.35 -29.68 17.23
C ILE A 399 -5.09 -31.08 16.64
N VAL A 400 -3.96 -31.22 15.94
CA VAL A 400 -3.51 -32.50 15.38
C VAL A 400 -2.50 -33.17 16.31
N LYS A 401 -2.52 -34.51 16.38
CA LYS A 401 -1.67 -35.31 17.30
C LYS A 401 -0.90 -36.41 16.58
N ASP A 402 -1.07 -36.55 15.27
CA ASP A 402 -0.50 -37.61 14.44
C ASP A 402 0.83 -37.20 13.77
N ALA A 403 1.22 -35.92 13.86
CA ALA A 403 2.43 -35.41 13.27
C ALA A 403 3.71 -35.92 13.97
N ASP A 404 3.74 -35.93 15.30
CA ASP A 404 4.95 -36.25 16.08
C ASP A 404 5.49 -37.67 15.80
N ALA A 405 4.63 -38.61 15.38
CA ALA A 405 5.01 -39.98 15.05
C ALA A 405 5.78 -40.09 13.71
N LEU A 406 5.54 -39.15 12.79
CA LEU A 406 6.13 -39.14 11.44
C LEU A 406 7.19 -38.05 11.27
N ILE A 407 7.06 -36.97 12.03
CA ILE A 407 7.91 -35.79 12.01
C ILE A 407 8.18 -35.40 13.46
N PRO A 408 9.21 -35.99 14.10
CA PRO A 408 9.58 -35.64 15.48
C PRO A 408 9.98 -34.17 15.57
N LYS A 409 9.70 -33.50 16.70
CA LYS A 409 10.01 -32.06 16.92
C LYS A 409 11.52 -31.73 16.94
N LYS A 410 12.37 -32.74 17.11
CA LYS A 410 13.84 -32.60 17.08
C LYS A 410 14.40 -33.59 16.07
N GLN A 411 14.87 -33.07 14.95
CA GLN A 411 15.34 -33.82 13.80
C GLN A 411 16.48 -33.06 13.13
N SER A 412 17.37 -33.77 12.45
CA SER A 412 18.46 -33.16 11.68
C SER A 412 17.90 -32.45 10.44
N LYS A 413 18.69 -31.54 9.85
CA LYS A 413 18.36 -30.88 8.57
C LYS A 413 18.25 -31.88 7.40
N GLU A 414 18.77 -33.09 7.57
CA GLU A 414 18.78 -34.18 6.58
C GLU A 414 17.62 -35.18 6.78
N PHE A 415 16.79 -34.99 7.82
CA PHE A 415 15.68 -35.88 8.10
C PHE A 415 14.64 -35.84 6.97
N VAL A 416 14.37 -37.01 6.38
CA VAL A 416 13.31 -37.21 5.39
C VAL A 416 12.17 -37.96 6.08
N PRO A 417 10.97 -37.34 6.22
CA PRO A 417 9.81 -38.02 6.79
C PRO A 417 9.47 -39.29 6.03
N SER A 418 9.12 -40.36 6.74
CA SER A 418 8.68 -41.64 6.16
C SER A 418 7.30 -41.56 5.50
N GLY A 419 6.56 -40.48 5.75
CA GLY A 419 5.24 -40.24 5.19
C GLY A 419 4.69 -38.89 5.61
N VAL A 420 3.42 -38.66 5.27
CA VAL A 420 2.68 -37.45 5.60
C VAL A 420 1.58 -37.81 6.61
N PRO A 421 1.40 -37.03 7.70
CA PRO A 421 0.31 -37.25 8.65
C PRO A 421 -1.05 -37.24 7.96
N ASP A 422 -1.96 -38.10 8.41
CA ASP A 422 -3.30 -38.21 7.81
C ASP A 422 -4.09 -36.92 7.99
N SER A 423 -3.87 -36.20 9.10
CA SER A 423 -4.44 -34.87 9.32
C SER A 423 -3.99 -33.84 8.27
N LEU A 424 -2.73 -33.90 7.82
CA LEU A 424 -2.22 -33.04 6.75
C LEU A 424 -2.83 -33.41 5.39
N LYS A 425 -3.00 -34.71 5.12
CA LYS A 425 -3.71 -35.18 3.91
C LYS A 425 -5.15 -34.67 3.89
N GLU A 426 -5.87 -34.80 5.01
CA GLU A 426 -7.24 -34.29 5.15
C GLU A 426 -7.31 -32.77 4.97
N ALA A 427 -6.35 -32.02 5.53
CA ALA A 427 -6.28 -30.57 5.36
C ALA A 427 -6.09 -30.17 3.89
N ILE A 428 -5.20 -30.87 3.16
CA ILE A 428 -4.98 -30.65 1.73
C ILE A 428 -6.25 -30.99 0.92
N HIS A 429 -6.90 -32.13 1.19
CA HIS A 429 -8.15 -32.50 0.52
C HIS A 429 -9.25 -31.46 0.78
N SER A 430 -9.40 -31.02 2.03
CA SER A 430 -10.37 -30.00 2.43
C SER A 430 -10.11 -28.67 1.71
N PHE A 431 -8.85 -28.28 1.54
CA PHE A 431 -8.46 -27.09 0.80
C PHE A 431 -8.81 -27.18 -0.69
N ILE A 432 -8.49 -28.31 -1.33
CA ILE A 432 -8.81 -28.53 -2.74
C ILE A 432 -10.32 -28.51 -2.96
N LEU A 433 -11.09 -29.21 -2.13
CA LEU A 433 -12.56 -29.23 -2.19
C LEU A 433 -13.15 -27.82 -1.98
N SER A 434 -12.66 -27.08 -0.98
CA SER A 434 -13.10 -25.71 -0.72
C SER A 434 -12.81 -24.80 -1.91
N THR A 435 -11.63 -24.92 -2.50
CA THR A 435 -11.24 -24.16 -3.70
C THR A 435 -12.13 -24.51 -4.90
N ALA A 436 -12.43 -25.79 -5.11
CA ALA A 436 -13.33 -26.24 -6.17
C ALA A 436 -14.75 -25.67 -5.98
N ILE A 437 -15.32 -25.74 -4.76
CA ILE A 437 -16.63 -25.16 -4.43
C ILE A 437 -16.63 -23.64 -4.70
N ARG A 438 -15.60 -22.91 -4.28
CA ARG A 438 -15.48 -21.47 -4.53
C ARG A 438 -15.44 -21.15 -6.03
N ARG A 439 -14.72 -21.95 -6.83
CA ARG A 439 -14.68 -21.80 -8.29
C ARG A 439 -16.04 -22.05 -8.93
N VAL A 440 -16.78 -23.08 -8.51
CA VAL A 440 -18.15 -23.35 -8.98
C VAL A 440 -19.08 -22.18 -8.63
N ARG A 441 -18.87 -21.51 -7.50
CA ARG A 441 -19.57 -20.28 -7.09
C ARG A 441 -19.09 -19.01 -7.81
N GLY A 442 -18.30 -19.13 -8.88
CA GLY A 442 -17.84 -18.00 -9.70
C GLY A 442 -16.60 -17.26 -9.16
N GLN A 443 -16.00 -17.68 -8.04
CA GLN A 443 -14.83 -17.01 -7.45
C GLN A 443 -13.50 -17.47 -8.08
N LEU A 444 -13.41 -17.43 -9.41
CA LEU A 444 -12.31 -18.04 -10.18
C LEU A 444 -10.93 -17.39 -9.98
N LYS A 445 -10.91 -16.09 -9.63
CA LYS A 445 -9.68 -15.28 -9.48
C LYS A 445 -9.39 -14.88 -8.02
N ALA A 446 -10.19 -15.35 -7.06
CA ALA A 446 -9.99 -15.03 -5.66
C ALA A 446 -8.84 -15.87 -5.06
N HIS A 447 -8.01 -15.25 -4.21
CA HIS A 447 -6.94 -15.96 -3.51
C HIS A 447 -7.50 -17.02 -2.54
N ASN A 448 -6.82 -18.16 -2.44
CA ASN A 448 -7.11 -19.25 -1.52
C ASN A 448 -5.86 -19.51 -0.68
N VAL A 449 -5.99 -19.63 0.65
CA VAL A 449 -4.86 -19.82 1.57
C VAL A 449 -5.17 -20.96 2.53
N THR A 450 -4.18 -21.82 2.77
CA THR A 450 -4.13 -22.75 3.91
C THR A 450 -3.10 -22.24 4.91
N ALA A 451 -3.46 -22.16 6.20
CA ALA A 451 -2.52 -21.84 7.26
C ALA A 451 -2.27 -23.09 8.12
N ASN A 452 -1.00 -23.39 8.39
CA ASN A 452 -0.58 -24.37 9.38
C ASN A 452 0.31 -23.64 10.40
N ALA A 453 0.03 -23.81 11.69
CA ALA A 453 0.78 -23.19 12.78
C ALA A 453 1.29 -24.31 13.69
N ASN A 454 2.60 -24.32 13.93
CA ASN A 454 3.27 -25.30 14.80
C ASN A 454 3.41 -24.78 16.22
#